data_AF-A0A353XVG8-F1
#
_entry.id   AF-A0A353XVG8-F1
#
_cell.length_a   1.000
_cell.length_b   1.000
_cell.length_c   1.000
_cell.angle_alpha   90.00
_cell.angle_beta   90.00
_cell.angle_gamma   90.00
#
_symmetry.space_group_name_H-M   'P 1'
#
loop_
_entity.id
_entity.type
_entity.pdbx_description
1 polymer ?
#
loop_
_entity_poly.entity_id
_entity_poly.type
_entity_poly.pdbx_seq_one_letter_code
_entity_poly.pdbx_strand_id
1 'polypeptide(L)'
;MRNINLRLSPCFLAKTKLAPQRFYGQSLLYVLIQCVIIAAVWYCAEILVELLHLSLSSGVLGMFLMLILLMSGAIKVSWVRLGAKFVLGELVLMFIPLMMSILQYKALFVSKGWQLMLTIILSTAMVMLSSALTFIMVHRLQRRFYRHHIHKAYLNLKNDDNV
;
A
#
# COMPACT_ATOMS: atom_id res chain seq x y z
N MET A 1 0.88 -2.21 50.35
CA MET A 1 2.29 -2.57 50.13
C MET A 1 2.36 -3.92 49.41
N ARG A 2 2.43 -3.94 48.06
CA ARG A 2 2.78 -5.15 47.30
C ARG A 2 4.04 -4.86 46.50
N ASN A 3 5.04 -5.68 46.82
CA ASN A 3 6.42 -5.67 46.40
C ASN A 3 6.50 -6.16 44.94
N ILE A 4 6.96 -5.31 44.02
CA ILE A 4 7.05 -5.63 42.59
C ILE A 4 8.49 -6.08 42.32
N ASN A 5 8.75 -7.36 42.58
CA ASN A 5 9.92 -8.05 42.07
C ASN A 5 9.75 -8.27 40.56
N LEU A 6 10.24 -7.31 39.76
CA LEU A 6 10.32 -7.46 38.31
C LEU A 6 11.49 -8.39 37.98
N ARG A 7 11.20 -9.69 37.83
CA ARG A 7 12.11 -10.61 37.17
C ARG A 7 12.26 -10.17 35.71
N LEU A 8 13.35 -9.45 35.46
CA LEU A 8 13.89 -9.21 34.13
C LEU A 8 14.17 -10.57 33.48
N SER A 9 13.42 -10.93 32.46
CA SER A 9 13.68 -12.11 31.64
C SER A 9 14.85 -11.82 30.68
N PRO A 10 15.98 -12.56 30.75
CA PRO A 10 17.15 -12.36 29.88
C PRO A 10 17.04 -13.00 28.49
N CYS A 11 15.84 -13.33 27.99
CA CYS A 11 15.66 -14.04 26.73
C CYS A 11 15.13 -13.14 25.59
N PHE A 12 15.44 -11.84 25.62
CA PHE A 12 15.33 -10.98 24.42
C PHE A 12 16.62 -11.01 23.58
N LEU A 13 17.63 -11.76 24.02
CA LEU A 13 18.98 -11.83 23.47
C LEU A 13 19.19 -12.89 22.36
N ALA A 14 18.13 -13.39 21.71
CA ALA A 14 18.29 -14.55 20.81
C ALA A 14 17.47 -14.52 19.50
N LYS A 15 17.00 -13.35 19.05
CA LYS A 15 16.28 -13.22 17.76
C LYS A 15 16.88 -12.19 16.79
N THR A 16 18.15 -11.85 16.94
CA THR A 16 18.96 -11.20 15.91
C THR A 16 19.93 -12.21 15.30
N LYS A 17 19.39 -13.33 14.80
CA LYS A 17 20.12 -14.15 13.82
C LYS A 17 20.15 -13.36 12.50
N LEU A 18 21.14 -12.45 12.43
CA LEU A 18 21.78 -12.02 11.20
C LEU A 18 22.20 -13.29 10.45
N ALA A 19 21.42 -13.68 9.45
CA ALA A 19 21.86 -14.63 8.43
C ALA A 19 22.47 -13.80 7.28
N PRO A 20 23.70 -14.13 6.86
CA PRO A 20 24.58 -13.27 6.07
C PRO A 20 24.20 -13.19 4.59
N GLN A 21 24.51 -12.02 4.03
CA GLN A 21 24.50 -11.60 2.64
C GLN A 21 25.46 -12.44 1.76
N ARG A 22 25.12 -13.70 1.43
CA ARG A 22 25.90 -14.50 0.47
C ARG A 22 25.04 -15.51 -0.29
N PHE A 23 24.36 -15.04 -1.34
CA PHE A 23 24.06 -15.83 -2.55
C PHE A 23 23.60 -14.87 -3.66
N TYR A 24 24.54 -14.22 -4.35
CA TYR A 24 24.26 -13.13 -5.29
C TYR A 24 24.11 -13.60 -6.76
N GLY A 25 24.65 -14.79 -7.11
CA GLY A 25 24.71 -15.26 -8.51
C GLY A 25 23.45 -15.94 -9.06
N GLN A 26 22.84 -16.87 -8.31
CA GLN A 26 21.62 -17.56 -8.78
C GLN A 26 20.33 -16.77 -8.53
N SER A 27 20.35 -15.83 -7.57
CA SER A 27 19.19 -15.01 -7.24
C SER A 27 18.89 -13.95 -8.31
N LEU A 28 19.88 -13.55 -9.11
CA LEU A 28 19.70 -12.53 -10.13
C LEU A 28 18.80 -13.01 -11.28
N LEU A 29 18.99 -14.26 -11.71
CA LEU A 29 18.15 -14.90 -12.73
C LEU A 29 16.72 -15.12 -12.22
N TYR A 30 16.58 -15.47 -10.93
CA TYR A 30 15.28 -15.54 -10.27
C TYR A 30 14.62 -14.16 -10.21
N VAL A 31 15.34 -13.11 -9.81
CA VAL A 31 14.85 -11.72 -9.78
C VAL A 31 14.42 -11.25 -11.17
N LEU A 32 15.21 -11.53 -12.20
CA LEU A 32 14.86 -11.23 -13.59
C LEU A 32 13.56 -11.92 -14.00
N ILE A 33 13.40 -13.21 -13.70
CA ILE A 33 12.15 -13.94 -13.93
C ILE A 33 10.97 -13.30 -13.19
N GLN A 34 11.16 -12.89 -11.92
CA GLN A 34 10.11 -12.19 -11.18
C GLN A 34 9.75 -10.84 -11.83
N CYS A 35 10.74 -10.08 -12.31
CA CYS A 35 10.52 -8.83 -13.03
C CYS A 35 9.78 -9.07 -14.35
N VAL A 36 10.12 -10.13 -15.09
CA VAL A 36 9.41 -10.53 -16.32
C VAL A 36 7.96 -10.90 -16.01
N ILE A 37 7.69 -11.60 -14.91
CA ILE A 37 6.32 -11.89 -14.48
C ILE A 37 5.55 -10.60 -14.18
N ILE A 38 6.15 -9.65 -13.46
CA ILE A 38 5.53 -8.34 -13.19
C ILE A 38 5.25 -7.60 -14.49
N ALA A 39 6.21 -7.59 -15.43
CA ALA A 39 6.06 -6.94 -16.73
C ALA A 39 4.97 -7.61 -17.59
N ALA A 40 4.88 -8.94 -17.56
CA ALA A 40 3.84 -9.69 -18.26
C ALA A 40 2.45 -9.37 -17.73
N VAL A 41 2.28 -9.27 -16.40
CA VAL A 41 1.01 -8.84 -15.80
C VAL A 41 0.65 -7.42 -16.21
N TRP A 42 1.63 -6.51 -16.23
CA TRP A 42 1.41 -5.13 -16.68
C TRP A 42 1.01 -5.07 -18.17
N TYR A 43 1.66 -5.84 -19.03
CA TYR A 43 1.32 -5.93 -20.45
C TYR A 43 -0.08 -6.51 -20.69
N CYS A 44 -0.46 -7.56 -19.94
CA CYS A 44 -1.83 -8.06 -19.95
C CYS A 44 -2.85 -7.00 -19.51
N ALA A 45 -2.51 -6.19 -18.49
CA ALA A 45 -3.36 -5.09 -18.05
C ALA A 45 -3.47 -4.01 -19.13
N GLU A 46 -2.40 -3.67 -19.83
CA GLU A 46 -2.40 -2.71 -20.93
C GLU A 46 -3.31 -3.15 -22.08
N ILE A 47 -3.17 -4.39 -22.55
CA ILE A 47 -4.06 -4.98 -23.57
C ILE A 47 -5.51 -4.92 -23.11
N LEU A 48 -5.78 -5.20 -21.83
CA LEU A 48 -7.13 -5.17 -21.29
C LEU A 48 -7.69 -3.75 -21.22
N VAL A 49 -6.88 -2.74 -20.89
CA VAL A 49 -7.28 -1.32 -20.95
C VAL A 49 -7.63 -0.93 -22.38
N GLU A 50 -6.78 -1.28 -23.35
CA GLU A 50 -7.00 -0.98 -24.77
C GLU A 50 -8.29 -1.64 -25.28
N LEU A 51 -8.51 -2.91 -24.93
CA LEU A 51 -9.69 -3.65 -25.36
C LEU A 51 -10.99 -3.10 -24.75
N LEU A 52 -10.92 -2.57 -23.52
CA LEU A 52 -12.07 -1.99 -22.83
C LEU A 52 -12.25 -0.48 -23.09
N HIS A 53 -11.33 0.17 -23.82
CA HIS A 53 -11.33 1.64 -24.05
C HIS A 53 -11.58 2.47 -22.78
N LEU A 54 -11.15 1.98 -21.62
CA LEU A 54 -11.34 2.70 -20.36
C LEU A 54 -10.24 3.77 -20.22
N SER A 55 -10.61 5.01 -19.88
CA SER A 55 -9.68 6.12 -19.59
C SER A 55 -8.88 5.93 -18.28
N LEU A 56 -8.63 4.68 -17.87
CA LEU A 56 -7.92 4.33 -16.64
C LEU A 56 -6.44 4.09 -16.94
N SER A 57 -5.58 4.51 -16.02
CA SER A 57 -4.15 4.19 -16.09
C SER A 57 -3.94 2.69 -15.98
N SER A 58 -3.13 2.12 -16.88
CA SER A 58 -2.73 0.71 -16.88
C SER A 58 -2.11 0.27 -15.54
N GLY A 59 -1.50 1.20 -14.78
CA GLY A 59 -0.98 0.91 -13.44
C GLY A 59 -2.06 0.53 -12.44
N VAL A 60 -3.20 1.23 -12.45
CA VAL A 60 -4.34 0.91 -11.57
C VAL A 60 -4.98 -0.41 -11.99
N LEU A 61 -5.17 -0.63 -13.31
CA LEU A 61 -5.72 -1.90 -13.79
C LEU A 61 -4.78 -3.08 -13.46
N GLY A 62 -3.47 -2.88 -13.57
CA GLY A 62 -2.47 -3.87 -13.16
C GLY A 62 -2.55 -4.22 -11.67
N MET A 63 -2.83 -3.25 -10.79
CA MET A 63 -3.07 -3.52 -9.36
C MET A 63 -4.30 -4.41 -9.15
N PHE A 64 -5.42 -4.11 -9.83
CA PHE A 64 -6.62 -4.93 -9.75
C PHE A 64 -6.41 -6.34 -10.34
N LEU A 65 -5.74 -6.43 -11.49
CA LEU A 65 -5.44 -7.71 -12.13
C LEU A 65 -4.56 -8.58 -11.24
N MET A 66 -3.51 -7.99 -10.66
CA MET A 66 -2.63 -8.67 -9.71
C MET A 66 -3.40 -9.12 -8.45
N LEU A 67 -4.34 -8.31 -7.96
CA LEU A 67 -5.19 -8.66 -6.83
C LEU A 67 -6.08 -9.87 -7.15
N ILE A 68 -6.72 -9.89 -8.31
CA ILE A 68 -7.55 -11.02 -8.76
C ILE A 68 -6.70 -12.29 -8.87
N LEU A 69 -5.50 -12.17 -9.44
CA LEU A 69 -4.58 -13.30 -9.62
C LEU A 69 -4.04 -13.84 -8.29
N LEU A 70 -3.87 -12.94 -7.31
CA LEU A 70 -3.52 -13.29 -5.93
C LEU A 70 -4.69 -13.97 -5.20
N MET A 71 -5.92 -13.47 -5.38
CA MET A 71 -7.13 -14.11 -4.83
C MET A 71 -7.38 -15.49 -5.44
N SER A 72 -7.12 -15.66 -6.73
CA SER A 72 -7.21 -16.94 -7.42
C SER A 72 -6.13 -17.94 -6.99
N GLY A 73 -5.15 -17.53 -6.18
CA GLY A 73 -4.06 -18.38 -5.70
C GLY A 73 -3.02 -18.76 -6.76
N ALA A 74 -3.15 -18.24 -7.98
CA ALA A 74 -2.26 -18.54 -9.11
C ALA A 74 -0.83 -17.97 -8.89
N ILE A 75 -0.71 -16.84 -8.19
CA ILE A 75 0.57 -16.21 -7.86
C ILE A 75 0.68 -16.02 -6.34
N LYS A 76 1.70 -16.63 -5.72
CA LYS A 76 2.05 -16.36 -4.31
C LYS A 76 2.86 -15.08 -4.19
N VAL A 77 2.56 -14.24 -3.20
CA VAL A 77 3.28 -12.97 -2.92
C VAL A 77 4.80 -13.16 -2.79
N SER A 78 5.25 -14.33 -2.33
CA SER A 78 6.68 -14.66 -2.20
C SER A 78 7.43 -14.65 -3.54
N TRP A 79 6.75 -14.93 -4.65
CA TRP A 79 7.35 -15.00 -6.00
C TRP A 79 7.53 -13.64 -6.67
N VAL A 80 6.95 -12.58 -6.12
CA VAL A 80 7.01 -11.24 -6.74
C VAL A 80 7.77 -10.26 -5.86
N ARG A 81 7.94 -10.61 -4.58
CA ARG A 81 8.53 -9.76 -3.55
C ARG A 81 9.97 -9.34 -3.86
N LEU A 82 10.81 -10.20 -4.44
CA LEU A 82 12.20 -9.82 -4.72
C LEU A 82 12.28 -8.94 -5.97
N GLY A 83 11.56 -9.29 -7.04
CA GLY A 83 11.48 -8.47 -8.26
C GLY A 83 10.93 -7.07 -7.98
N ALA A 84 9.84 -6.98 -7.21
CA ALA A 84 9.26 -5.69 -6.82
C ALA A 84 10.24 -4.83 -6.02
N LYS A 85 11.00 -5.41 -5.06
CA LYS A 85 12.01 -4.67 -4.30
C LYS A 85 13.16 -4.16 -5.17
N PHE A 86 13.55 -4.94 -6.16
CA PHE A 86 14.58 -4.54 -7.12
C PHE A 86 14.11 -3.37 -7.98
N VAL A 87 12.93 -3.48 -8.61
CA VAL A 87 12.34 -2.40 -9.41
C VAL A 87 12.11 -1.14 -8.57
N LEU A 88 11.67 -1.29 -7.30
CA LEU A 88 11.49 -0.16 -6.39
C LEU A 88 12.82 0.55 -6.08
N GLY A 89 13.93 -0.19 -6.03
CA GLY A 89 15.28 0.38 -5.92
C GLY A 89 15.71 1.11 -7.20
N GLU A 90 15.43 0.54 -8.37
CA GLU A 90 15.68 1.20 -9.66
C GLU A 90 14.79 2.43 -9.88
N LEU A 91 13.57 2.46 -9.34
CA LEU A 91 12.75 3.68 -9.33
C LEU A 91 13.46 4.83 -8.59
N VAL A 92 14.18 4.54 -7.49
CA VAL A 92 15.07 5.51 -6.81
C VAL A 92 16.14 6.04 -7.76
N LEU A 93 16.75 5.15 -8.55
CA LEU A 93 17.77 5.51 -9.52
C LEU A 93 17.18 6.31 -10.70
N MET A 94 15.95 5.98 -11.15
CA MET A 94 15.21 6.72 -12.17
C MET A 94 14.71 8.10 -11.71
N PHE A 95 14.63 8.37 -10.40
CA PHE A 95 14.34 9.73 -9.94
C PHE A 95 15.45 10.73 -10.31
N ILE A 96 16.70 10.28 -10.42
CA ILE A 96 17.83 11.15 -10.78
C ILE A 96 17.64 11.77 -12.18
N PRO A 97 17.41 11.00 -13.27
CA PRO A 97 17.13 11.56 -14.58
C PRO A 97 15.77 12.26 -14.65
N LEU A 98 14.73 11.75 -13.97
CA LEU A 98 13.42 12.41 -13.88
C LEU A 98 13.55 13.85 -13.36
N MET A 99 14.32 14.05 -12.29
CA MET A 99 14.56 15.39 -11.74
C MET A 99 15.35 16.27 -12.69
N MET A 100 16.38 15.74 -13.37
CA MET A 100 17.13 16.51 -14.36
C MET A 100 16.24 17.02 -15.50
N SER A 101 15.32 16.19 -15.99
CA SER A 101 14.32 16.61 -16.99
C SER A 101 13.46 17.76 -16.47
N ILE A 102 13.00 17.69 -15.22
CA ILE A 102 12.14 18.73 -14.62
C ILE A 102 12.90 20.05 -14.41
N LEU A 103 14.15 19.98 -13.98
CA LEU A 103 14.97 21.17 -13.71
C LEU A 103 15.22 22.03 -14.96
N GLN A 104 15.23 21.43 -16.16
CA GLN A 104 15.36 22.15 -17.43
C GLN A 104 14.17 23.11 -17.67
N TYR A 105 12.98 22.80 -17.14
CA TYR A 105 11.77 23.61 -17.29
C TYR A 105 11.61 24.68 -16.20
N LYS A 106 12.65 24.98 -15.41
CA LYS A 106 12.61 25.98 -14.33
C LYS A 106 12.05 27.34 -14.76
N ALA A 107 12.32 27.78 -15.99
CA ALA A 107 11.83 29.07 -16.50
C ALA A 107 10.28 29.16 -16.54
N LEU A 108 9.60 28.06 -16.87
CA LEU A 108 8.13 27.97 -16.84
C LEU A 108 7.60 27.94 -15.41
N PHE A 109 8.33 27.30 -14.50
CA PHE A 109 8.01 27.28 -13.07
C PHE A 109 8.11 28.66 -12.41
N VAL A 110 9.00 29.55 -12.85
CA VAL A 110 9.07 30.92 -12.28
C VAL A 110 7.84 31.73 -12.70
N SER A 111 7.39 31.60 -13.95
CA SER A 111 6.21 32.32 -14.45
C SER A 111 4.88 31.78 -13.90
N LYS A 112 4.77 30.46 -13.73
CA LYS A 112 3.50 29.76 -13.39
C LYS A 112 3.52 29.04 -12.05
N GLY A 113 4.61 29.12 -11.30
CA GLY A 113 4.80 28.41 -10.03
C GLY A 113 3.78 28.80 -8.97
N TRP A 114 3.32 30.06 -8.97
CA TRP A 114 2.26 30.50 -8.06
C TRP A 114 0.93 29.78 -8.32
N GLN A 115 0.55 29.62 -9.59
CA GLN A 115 -0.66 28.87 -9.96
C GLN A 115 -0.52 27.39 -9.59
N LEU A 116 0.65 26.79 -9.82
CA LEU A 116 0.94 25.40 -9.43
C LEU A 116 0.82 25.20 -7.91
N MET A 117 1.43 26.07 -7.10
CA MET A 117 1.34 26.00 -5.64
C MET A 117 -0.09 26.09 -5.14
N LEU A 118 -0.87 27.06 -5.64
CA LEU A 118 -2.29 27.19 -5.29
C LEU A 118 -3.08 25.94 -5.68
N THR A 119 -2.89 25.41 -6.89
CA THR A 119 -3.58 24.19 -7.33
C THR A 119 -3.24 22.98 -6.47
N ILE A 120 -1.98 22.79 -6.08
CA ILE A 120 -1.56 21.67 -5.22
C ILE A 120 -2.23 21.77 -3.84
N ILE A 121 -2.17 22.93 -3.21
CA ILE A 121 -2.78 23.16 -1.89
C ILE A 121 -4.30 22.96 -1.98
N LEU A 122 -4.93 23.55 -2.99
CA LEU A 122 -6.38 23.47 -3.18
C LEU A 122 -6.83 22.03 -3.46
N SER A 123 -6.11 21.28 -4.31
CA SER A 123 -6.40 19.88 -4.59
C SER A 123 -6.25 19.01 -3.35
N THR A 124 -5.23 19.25 -2.53
CA THR A 124 -4.99 18.51 -1.29
C THR A 124 -6.08 18.80 -0.25
N ALA A 125 -6.46 20.07 -0.10
CA ALA A 125 -7.58 20.47 0.75
C ALA A 125 -8.90 19.81 0.30
N MET A 126 -9.17 19.82 -1.01
CA MET A 126 -10.34 19.15 -1.61
C MET A 126 -10.35 17.63 -1.35
N VAL A 127 -9.22 16.94 -1.54
CA VAL A 127 -9.10 15.50 -1.29
C VAL A 127 -9.30 15.18 0.20
N MET A 128 -8.72 15.99 1.10
CA MET A 128 -8.87 15.82 2.54
C MET A 128 -10.33 16.06 2.98
N LEU A 129 -10.99 17.08 2.43
CA LEU A 129 -12.42 17.35 2.64
C LEU A 129 -13.29 16.19 2.14
N SER A 130 -13.03 15.70 0.93
CA SER A 130 -13.76 14.58 0.34
C SER A 130 -13.64 13.30 1.19
N SER A 131 -12.42 12.99 1.63
CA SER A 131 -12.16 11.83 2.50
C SER A 131 -12.79 12.03 3.88
N ALA A 132 -12.69 13.22 4.47
CA ALA A 132 -13.30 13.54 5.76
C ALA A 132 -14.83 13.45 5.71
N LEU A 133 -15.48 13.98 4.67
CA LEU A 133 -16.93 13.88 4.48
C LEU A 133 -17.37 12.43 4.33
N THR A 134 -16.65 11.65 3.52
CA THR A 134 -16.89 10.20 3.37
C THR A 134 -16.78 9.50 4.72
N PHE A 135 -15.73 9.79 5.49
CA PHE A 135 -15.50 9.18 6.79
C PHE A 135 -16.57 9.58 7.82
N ILE A 136 -16.98 10.85 7.83
CA ILE A 136 -18.06 11.36 8.68
C ILE A 136 -19.39 10.68 8.32
N MET A 137 -19.68 10.51 7.02
CA MET A 137 -20.89 9.86 6.54
C MET A 137 -20.92 8.38 6.91
N VAL A 138 -19.83 7.65 6.67
CA VAL A 138 -19.67 6.24 7.05
C VAL A 138 -19.80 6.07 8.55
N HIS A 139 -19.13 6.91 9.35
CA HIS A 139 -19.22 6.83 10.81
C HIS A 139 -20.62 7.20 11.33
N ARG A 140 -21.33 8.13 10.70
CA ARG A 140 -22.75 8.41 11.00
C ARG A 140 -23.63 7.19 10.72
N LEU A 141 -23.39 6.49 9.60
CA LEU A 141 -24.16 5.32 9.20
C LEU A 141 -23.86 4.11 10.10
N GLN A 142 -22.59 3.91 10.44
CA GLN A 142 -22.16 2.82 11.33
C GLN A 142 -22.69 3.03 12.76
N ARG A 143 -22.79 4.27 13.25
CA ARG A 143 -23.44 4.58 14.54
C ARG A 143 -24.91 4.14 14.61
N ARG A 144 -25.62 4.05 13.48
CA ARG A 144 -27.00 3.51 13.45
C ARG A 144 -27.02 1.99 13.57
N PHE A 145 -26.07 1.28 12.97
CA PHE A 145 -26.02 -0.20 13.01
C PHE A 145 -25.37 -0.76 14.30
N TYR A 146 -24.36 -0.10 14.85
CA TYR A 146 -23.59 -0.63 16.01
C TYR A 146 -24.40 -0.70 17.31
N ARG A 147 -25.39 0.19 17.50
CA ARG A 147 -26.22 0.21 18.72
C ARG A 147 -27.08 -1.04 18.87
N HIS A 148 -27.47 -1.70 17.78
CA HIS A 148 -28.32 -2.89 17.85
C HIS A 148 -27.55 -4.15 18.27
N HIS A 149 -26.29 -4.32 17.86
CA HIS A 149 -25.50 -5.49 18.24
C HIS A 149 -25.00 -5.43 19.69
N ILE A 150 -24.58 -4.25 20.19
CA ILE A 150 -24.10 -4.12 21.58
C ILE A 150 -25.23 -4.29 22.60
N HIS A 151 -26.44 -3.80 22.31
CA HIS A 151 -27.55 -3.91 23.26
C HIS A 151 -27.99 -5.37 23.49
N LYS A 152 -27.92 -6.22 22.45
CA LYS A 152 -28.19 -7.65 22.59
C LYS A 152 -27.09 -8.38 23.38
N ALA A 153 -25.83 -8.02 23.17
CA ALA A 153 -24.71 -8.60 23.92
C ALA A 153 -24.77 -8.26 25.43
N TYR A 154 -25.15 -7.03 25.78
CA TYR A 154 -25.28 -6.62 27.18
C TYR A 154 -26.48 -7.29 27.89
N LEU A 155 -27.58 -7.53 27.17
CA LEU A 155 -28.73 -8.25 27.71
C LEU A 155 -28.45 -9.73 27.93
N ASN A 156 -27.66 -10.38 27.07
CA ASN A 156 -27.27 -11.78 27.28
C ASN A 156 -26.39 -11.93 28.53
N LEU A 157 -25.37 -11.06 28.72
CA LEU A 157 -24.55 -11.12 29.93
C LEU A 157 -25.35 -10.92 31.21
N LYS A 158 -26.31 -9.99 31.23
CA LYS A 158 -27.16 -9.79 32.40
C LYS A 158 -28.14 -10.94 32.64
N ASN A 159 -28.48 -11.72 31.62
CA ASN A 159 -29.32 -12.90 31.77
C ASN A 159 -28.49 -14.06 32.38
N ASP A 160 -27.25 -14.25 31.94
CA ASP A 160 -26.33 -15.25 32.51
C ASP A 160 -25.95 -14.96 33.98
N ASP A 161 -25.83 -13.69 34.38
CA ASP A 161 -25.56 -13.32 35.78
C ASP A 161 -26.80 -13.45 36.71
N ASN A 162 -27.98 -13.78 36.18
CA ASN A 162 -29.23 -13.91 36.93
C ASN A 162 -29.75 -15.36 37.00
N VAL A 163 -28.95 -16.35 36.58
CA VAL A 163 -29.24 -17.79 36.63
C VAL A 163 -28.39 -18.49 37.69
#